data_AF-A0A7S2KA34-F1
#
_entry.id   AF-A0A7S2KA34-F1
#
_cell.length_a   1.000
_cell.length_b   1.000
_cell.length_c   1.000
_cell.angle_alpha   90.00
_cell.angle_beta   90.00
_cell.angle_gamma   90.00
#
_symmetry.space_group_name_H-M   'P 1'
#
loop_
_entity.id
_entity.type
_entity.pdbx_description
1 polymer ?
#
loop_
_entity_poly.entity_id
_entity_poly.type
_entity_poly.pdbx_seq_one_letter_code
_entity_poly.pdbx_strand_id
1 'polypeptide(L)'
;MPPFTRSSSTLQSSVEGDGIGVDAEWSFMTVVQLKAQLKERGLPVSGVKSVLIERLDSMTTTTTTSKYFAKQPSSPADVATKTKGKTAVKTPTKRKSPTKSKSPGKSPGKSPGRSPRRVRIEPGTLKPPANWEKIYSLVEELRADRSAPVDTDGGEALPEKHLGEVVYRFQVLTALMLSSQTKDAVVGETMRILQGHGLTVENIHHTDHETLNGLIKKVGFHNNKTKYMKQSAEMILTQYNGDIPPNADELMKLPGVGPKMAYIVENIAFDTASGIGVDTHMHRMFNDLKWVTSKTPEQTREQLEGWLPRDKWASINYIWVGFGQEVQQQKEKMLRKCVASSSPREALGLVKKLGLDVQKEAKRFGLEDDVKSVM
;
A
#
# COMPACT_ATOMS: atom_id res chain seq x y z
N MET A 1 0.52 -70.24 -5.91
CA MET A 1 -0.83 -70.84 -5.84
C MET A 1 -1.71 -69.95 -4.96
N PRO A 2 -2.93 -69.58 -5.40
CA PRO A 2 -3.95 -68.91 -4.59
C PRO A 2 -4.91 -69.95 -3.93
N PRO A 3 -5.92 -69.53 -3.15
CA PRO A 3 -7.24 -69.13 -3.71
C PRO A 3 -7.71 -67.73 -3.20
N PHE A 4 -8.43 -66.88 -3.96
CA PHE A 4 -9.85 -66.95 -4.42
C PHE A 4 -10.84 -67.19 -3.26
N THR A 5 -11.91 -66.41 -3.02
CA THR A 5 -12.94 -65.77 -3.89
C THR A 5 -13.43 -64.40 -3.31
N ARG A 6 -13.77 -63.32 -4.08
CA ARG A 6 -14.93 -63.07 -4.99
C ARG A 6 -16.30 -62.96 -4.24
N SER A 7 -17.25 -62.01 -4.42
CA SER A 7 -17.39 -60.69 -5.09
C SER A 7 -18.71 -60.00 -4.64
N SER A 8 -18.84 -58.68 -4.87
CA SER A 8 -20.01 -57.96 -5.47
C SER A 8 -20.14 -56.54 -4.89
N SER A 9 -20.28 -55.43 -5.65
CA SER A 9 -21.04 -55.12 -6.88
C SER A 9 -22.53 -54.84 -6.67
N THR A 10 -22.88 -53.56 -6.52
CA THR A 10 -24.17 -52.99 -6.96
C THR A 10 -23.91 -51.64 -7.63
N LEU A 11 -24.57 -51.41 -8.77
CA LEU A 11 -24.53 -50.21 -9.61
C LEU A 11 -25.93 -49.53 -9.61
N GLN A 12 -26.02 -48.34 -10.22
CA GLN A 12 -27.26 -47.59 -10.54
C GLN A 12 -27.97 -46.90 -9.34
N SER A 13 -28.61 -45.72 -9.50
CA SER A 13 -28.56 -44.73 -10.60
C SER A 13 -29.30 -43.42 -10.27
N SER A 14 -28.73 -42.28 -10.71
CA SER A 14 -29.42 -41.11 -11.29
C SER A 14 -30.38 -40.22 -10.48
N VAL A 15 -30.54 -39.01 -11.06
CA VAL A 15 -31.63 -38.01 -10.94
C VAL A 15 -31.39 -36.82 -10.00
N GLU A 16 -30.92 -35.75 -10.65
CA GLU A 16 -31.33 -34.33 -10.54
C GLU A 16 -31.34 -33.62 -9.17
N GLY A 17 -30.56 -32.54 -9.12
CA GLY A 17 -30.61 -31.50 -8.09
C GLY A 17 -30.00 -30.21 -8.65
N ASP A 18 -30.75 -29.50 -9.51
CA ASP A 18 -30.37 -28.18 -10.03
C ASP A 18 -30.31 -27.15 -8.89
N GLY A 19 -29.16 -27.08 -8.23
CA GLY A 19 -28.79 -26.06 -7.26
C GLY A 19 -27.88 -25.03 -7.91
N ILE A 20 -28.41 -24.15 -8.77
CA ILE A 20 -27.67 -22.98 -9.28
C ILE A 20 -27.48 -22.00 -8.12
N GLY A 21 -26.44 -22.25 -7.31
CA GLY A 21 -25.88 -21.27 -6.40
C GLY A 21 -25.26 -20.13 -7.22
N VAL A 22 -25.93 -18.99 -7.25
CA VAL A 22 -25.43 -17.75 -7.89
C VAL A 22 -24.34 -17.11 -7.03
N ASP A 23 -23.15 -17.72 -7.03
CA ASP A 23 -21.95 -17.18 -6.40
C ASP A 23 -21.39 -15.98 -7.19
N ALA A 24 -22.01 -14.82 -6.97
CA ALA A 24 -21.54 -13.45 -7.19
C ALA A 24 -20.48 -13.21 -8.31
N GLU A 25 -20.92 -13.28 -9.58
CA GLU A 25 -20.16 -12.83 -10.78
C GLU A 25 -19.49 -11.44 -10.60
N TRP A 26 -20.09 -10.55 -9.80
CA TRP A 26 -19.63 -9.19 -9.53
C TRP A 26 -18.19 -9.12 -9.01
N SER A 27 -17.72 -10.17 -8.31
CA SER A 27 -16.36 -10.23 -7.75
C SER A 27 -15.26 -10.15 -8.82
N PHE A 28 -15.52 -10.61 -10.04
CA PHE A 28 -14.55 -10.56 -11.15
C PHE A 28 -14.57 -9.24 -11.92
N MET A 29 -15.61 -8.42 -11.76
CA MET A 29 -15.77 -7.17 -12.50
C MET A 29 -14.86 -6.03 -11.99
N THR A 30 -14.46 -5.13 -12.87
CA THR A 30 -13.73 -3.91 -12.50
C THR A 30 -14.67 -2.89 -11.84
N VAL A 31 -14.10 -1.93 -11.10
CA VAL A 31 -14.86 -0.82 -10.49
C VAL A 31 -15.65 -0.01 -11.53
N VAL A 32 -15.16 0.12 -12.76
CA VAL A 32 -15.86 0.82 -13.85
C VAL A 32 -17.11 0.03 -14.26
N GLN A 33 -16.98 -1.29 -14.45
CA GLN A 33 -18.10 -2.16 -14.82
C GLN A 33 -19.16 -2.24 -13.70
N LEU A 34 -18.75 -2.35 -12.44
CA LEU A 34 -19.67 -2.34 -11.28
C LEU A 34 -20.45 -1.02 -11.18
N LYS A 35 -19.79 0.12 -11.41
CA LYS A 35 -20.48 1.43 -11.44
C LYS A 35 -21.45 1.56 -12.62
N ALA A 36 -21.18 0.92 -13.76
CA ALA A 36 -22.12 0.87 -14.88
C ALA A 36 -23.39 0.07 -14.51
N GLN A 37 -23.22 -1.12 -13.93
CA GLN A 37 -24.33 -1.99 -13.49
C GLN A 37 -25.21 -1.31 -12.41
N LEU A 38 -24.60 -0.62 -11.45
CA LEU A 38 -25.30 0.17 -10.44
C LEU A 38 -26.05 1.38 -11.07
N LYS A 39 -25.42 2.09 -12.01
CA LYS A 39 -26.03 3.24 -12.68
C LYS A 39 -27.26 2.84 -13.51
N GLU A 40 -27.20 1.71 -14.20
CA GLU A 40 -28.31 1.12 -14.95
C GLU A 40 -29.50 0.78 -14.04
N ARG A 41 -29.23 0.35 -12.80
CA ARG A 41 -30.24 0.05 -11.76
C ARG A 41 -30.64 1.27 -10.92
N GLY A 42 -30.17 2.48 -11.27
CA GLY A 42 -30.47 3.72 -10.54
C GLY A 42 -29.83 3.83 -9.14
N LEU A 43 -28.85 2.98 -8.82
CA LEU A 43 -28.23 2.90 -7.50
C LEU A 43 -27.00 3.82 -7.33
N PRO A 44 -26.63 4.20 -6.08
CA PRO A 44 -25.46 5.02 -5.82
C PRO A 44 -24.13 4.39 -6.26
N VAL A 45 -23.41 5.09 -7.14
CA VAL A 45 -22.12 4.64 -7.73
C VAL A 45 -20.86 5.09 -6.97
N SER A 46 -21.01 5.66 -5.77
CA SER A 46 -19.92 6.13 -4.91
C SER A 46 -19.43 5.03 -3.96
N GLY A 47 -18.12 4.86 -3.83
CA GLY A 47 -17.52 3.86 -2.93
C GLY A 47 -16.38 3.05 -3.55
N VAL A 48 -15.80 2.18 -2.72
CA VAL A 48 -14.78 1.19 -3.08
C VAL A 48 -15.41 -0.11 -3.60
N LYS A 49 -14.63 -0.98 -4.23
CA LYS A 49 -15.13 -2.18 -4.95
C LYS A 49 -16.09 -3.05 -4.11
N SER A 50 -15.77 -3.35 -2.86
CA SER A 50 -16.60 -4.15 -1.96
C SER A 50 -17.99 -3.55 -1.76
N VAL A 51 -18.07 -2.25 -1.45
CA VAL A 51 -19.32 -1.51 -1.24
C VAL A 51 -20.19 -1.43 -2.51
N LEU A 52 -19.59 -1.53 -3.70
CA LEU A 52 -20.31 -1.60 -4.96
C LEU A 52 -20.86 -3.01 -5.24
N ILE A 53 -20.13 -4.06 -4.84
CA ILE A 53 -20.56 -5.46 -4.93
C ILE A 53 -21.70 -5.72 -3.94
N GLU A 54 -21.52 -5.36 -2.67
CA GLU A 54 -22.54 -5.49 -1.60
C GLU A 54 -23.89 -4.87 -1.97
N ARG A 55 -23.88 -3.72 -2.68
CA ARG A 55 -25.12 -3.11 -3.20
C ARG A 55 -25.77 -3.89 -4.32
N LEU A 56 -25.01 -4.55 -5.19
CA LEU A 56 -25.57 -5.42 -6.24
C LEU A 56 -26.10 -6.72 -5.63
N ASP A 57 -25.39 -7.30 -4.65
CA ASP A 57 -25.82 -8.50 -3.92
C ASP A 57 -27.10 -8.24 -3.10
N SER A 58 -27.21 -7.07 -2.46
CA SER A 58 -28.42 -6.69 -1.70
C SER A 58 -29.72 -6.62 -2.54
N MET A 59 -29.62 -6.61 -3.87
CA MET A 59 -30.78 -6.72 -4.77
C MET A 59 -31.14 -8.16 -5.16
N THR A 60 -30.21 -9.12 -5.06
CA THR A 60 -30.48 -10.53 -5.42
C THR A 60 -31.18 -11.29 -4.29
N THR A 61 -30.97 -10.88 -3.04
CA THR A 61 -31.57 -11.49 -1.85
C THR A 61 -32.99 -10.97 -1.55
N THR A 62 -33.96 -11.19 -2.44
CA THR A 62 -35.39 -10.89 -2.16
C THR A 62 -36.35 -12.03 -2.53
N THR A 63 -36.08 -13.26 -2.08
CA THR A 63 -37.06 -14.37 -2.07
C THR A 63 -36.82 -15.27 -0.85
N THR A 64 -37.89 -15.59 -0.10
CA THR A 64 -37.91 -16.48 1.08
C THR A 64 -37.17 -15.91 2.31
N THR A 65 -37.82 -15.63 3.46
CA THR A 65 -38.36 -16.67 4.35
C THR A 65 -39.50 -16.18 5.26
N SER A 66 -40.33 -17.15 5.62
CA SER A 66 -41.48 -17.18 6.55
C SER A 66 -41.46 -16.33 7.83
N LYS A 67 -42.68 -16.08 8.32
CA LYS A 67 -43.05 -15.52 9.62
C LYS A 67 -42.54 -16.42 10.77
N TYR A 68 -41.93 -15.85 11.81
CA TYR A 68 -42.11 -16.20 13.23
C TYR A 68 -41.18 -15.35 14.12
N PHE A 69 -41.67 -14.24 14.66
CA PHE A 69 -41.61 -13.86 16.09
C PHE A 69 -42.28 -12.48 16.27
N ALA A 70 -42.99 -12.29 17.39
CA ALA A 70 -43.87 -11.14 17.60
C ALA A 70 -43.39 -10.25 18.76
N LYS A 71 -43.57 -8.92 18.61
CA LYS A 71 -44.27 -8.07 19.60
C LYS A 71 -44.40 -6.60 19.17
N GLN A 72 -45.62 -6.11 19.31
CA GLN A 72 -46.11 -4.73 19.45
C GLN A 72 -47.35 -4.83 20.39
N PRO A 73 -47.94 -3.76 20.97
CA PRO A 73 -47.75 -2.34 20.66
C PRO A 73 -47.62 -1.36 21.87
N SER A 74 -47.19 -0.13 21.59
CA SER A 74 -47.83 1.10 22.11
C SER A 74 -47.40 2.34 21.29
N SER A 75 -48.31 3.32 21.18
CA SER A 75 -48.21 4.58 20.41
C SER A 75 -49.05 5.64 21.18
N PRO A 76 -49.21 6.92 20.80
CA PRO A 76 -48.57 7.71 19.72
C PRO A 76 -48.05 9.12 20.16
N ALA A 77 -47.34 9.83 19.27
CA ALA A 77 -47.43 11.30 19.12
C ALA A 77 -46.82 11.81 17.79
N ASP A 78 -47.69 12.36 16.94
CA ASP A 78 -47.58 13.62 16.17
C ASP A 78 -46.29 14.02 15.40
N VAL A 79 -46.42 14.15 14.07
CA VAL A 79 -46.14 15.40 13.32
C VAL A 79 -47.11 15.52 12.14
N ALA A 80 -47.56 16.76 11.87
CA ALA A 80 -48.65 17.06 10.93
C ALA A 80 -48.26 17.11 9.43
N THR A 81 -49.31 17.16 8.62
CA THR A 81 -49.33 17.18 7.15
C THR A 81 -48.91 18.52 6.53
N LYS A 82 -48.45 18.47 5.26
CA LYS A 82 -49.02 19.28 4.17
C LYS A 82 -48.68 18.73 2.78
N THR A 83 -49.60 18.92 1.84
CA THR A 83 -49.70 18.16 0.56
C THR A 83 -50.15 19.08 -0.59
N LYS A 84 -50.03 18.59 -1.84
CA LYS A 84 -50.51 19.13 -3.14
C LYS A 84 -49.52 20.13 -3.79
N GLY A 85 -49.23 20.11 -5.10
CA GLY A 85 -49.90 19.50 -6.26
C GLY A 85 -50.92 20.47 -6.91
N LYS A 86 -51.13 20.58 -8.24
CA LYS A 86 -50.59 19.87 -9.42
C LYS A 86 -51.08 20.61 -10.71
N THR A 87 -50.31 20.63 -11.83
CA THR A 87 -50.77 20.83 -13.26
C THR A 87 -51.50 22.16 -13.66
N ALA A 88 -51.39 22.75 -14.87
CA ALA A 88 -51.62 22.17 -16.20
C ALA A 88 -51.18 23.04 -17.42
N VAL A 89 -51.12 22.37 -18.59
CA VAL A 89 -50.68 22.70 -19.97
C VAL A 89 -51.40 23.85 -20.73
N LYS A 90 -50.71 24.51 -21.68
CA LYS A 90 -51.24 24.91 -23.03
C LYS A 90 -50.15 25.28 -24.08
N THR A 91 -50.46 25.00 -25.35
CA THR A 91 -49.75 25.31 -26.63
C THR A 91 -50.87 25.55 -27.69
N PRO A 92 -50.69 25.75 -29.03
CA PRO A 92 -49.50 25.93 -29.90
C PRO A 92 -49.60 27.06 -30.97
N THR A 93 -48.60 27.21 -31.86
CA THR A 93 -48.82 27.57 -33.29
C THR A 93 -47.60 27.25 -34.20
N LYS A 94 -47.79 27.14 -35.53
CA LYS A 94 -46.82 26.59 -36.53
C LYS A 94 -46.51 27.57 -37.68
N ARG A 95 -45.38 27.28 -38.38
CA ARG A 95 -44.99 27.53 -39.81
C ARG A 95 -43.85 28.57 -39.99
N LYS A 96 -42.95 28.48 -40.98
CA LYS A 96 -42.58 27.45 -42.00
C LYS A 96 -41.15 27.77 -42.54
N SER A 97 -40.44 26.77 -43.07
CA SER A 97 -39.21 26.92 -43.88
C SER A 97 -39.53 27.06 -45.39
N PRO A 98 -38.59 27.52 -46.26
CA PRO A 98 -37.41 26.75 -46.74
C PRO A 98 -36.09 27.59 -46.61
N THR A 99 -34.91 27.36 -47.21
CA THR A 99 -34.43 26.46 -48.31
C THR A 99 -32.95 26.05 -48.10
N LYS A 100 -32.28 25.44 -49.10
CA LYS A 100 -30.89 24.95 -49.14
C LYS A 100 -29.84 26.04 -49.42
N SER A 101 -28.64 25.95 -48.81
CA SER A 101 -27.36 26.13 -49.54
C SER A 101 -26.15 25.49 -48.84
N LYS A 102 -25.08 25.33 -49.64
CA LYS A 102 -23.84 24.54 -49.57
C LYS A 102 -22.97 24.55 -48.28
N SER A 103 -22.22 23.46 -48.10
CA SER A 103 -21.11 23.25 -47.15
C SER A 103 -19.92 24.19 -47.37
N PRO A 104 -19.07 24.41 -46.35
CA PRO A 104 -17.67 23.94 -46.46
C PRO A 104 -16.99 23.49 -45.14
N GLY A 105 -15.88 22.74 -45.27
CA GLY A 105 -14.77 22.75 -44.30
C GLY A 105 -14.79 21.76 -43.13
N LYS A 106 -14.11 20.61 -43.28
CA LYS A 106 -13.62 19.82 -42.13
C LYS A 106 -12.45 20.55 -41.47
N SER A 107 -12.61 21.02 -40.23
CA SER A 107 -11.48 21.39 -39.37
C SER A 107 -10.84 20.11 -38.78
N PRO A 108 -9.50 19.98 -38.74
CA PRO A 108 -8.86 18.85 -38.07
C PRO A 108 -9.15 18.89 -36.56
N GLY A 109 -9.60 17.76 -36.00
CA GLY A 109 -9.84 17.65 -34.56
C GLY A 109 -8.54 17.80 -33.77
N LYS A 110 -8.57 18.58 -32.68
CA LYS A 110 -7.46 18.64 -31.71
C LYS A 110 -7.20 17.25 -31.15
N SER A 111 -6.01 16.71 -31.39
CA SER A 111 -5.51 15.51 -30.71
C SER A 111 -5.54 15.71 -29.20
N PRO A 112 -5.86 14.68 -28.39
CA PRO A 112 -5.76 14.78 -26.94
C PRO A 112 -4.31 15.07 -26.55
N GLY A 113 -4.12 16.05 -25.67
CA GLY A 113 -2.79 16.53 -25.29
C GLY A 113 -1.94 15.42 -24.70
N ARG A 114 -0.81 15.12 -25.36
CA ARG A 114 0.22 14.21 -24.85
C ARG A 114 0.71 14.77 -23.52
N SER A 115 0.51 14.04 -22.42
CA SER A 115 1.04 14.41 -21.11
C SER A 115 2.54 14.74 -21.24
N PRO A 116 3.04 15.82 -20.63
CA PRO A 116 4.45 16.21 -20.79
C PRO A 116 5.34 15.05 -20.35
N ARG A 117 6.24 14.63 -21.25
CA ARG A 117 7.21 13.56 -20.97
C ARG A 117 8.05 14.02 -19.79
N ARG A 118 7.88 13.39 -18.63
CA ARG A 118 8.64 13.68 -17.41
C ARG A 118 10.12 13.55 -17.75
N VAL A 119 10.85 14.65 -17.66
CA VAL A 119 12.30 14.68 -17.90
C VAL A 119 12.95 13.97 -16.72
N ARG A 120 13.76 12.94 -17.00
CA ARG A 120 14.58 12.27 -15.98
C ARG A 120 15.58 13.30 -15.47
N ILE A 121 15.66 13.45 -14.15
CA ILE A 121 16.70 14.27 -13.51
C ILE A 121 17.96 13.41 -13.51
N GLU A 122 19.03 13.90 -14.10
CA GLU A 122 20.31 13.18 -14.09
C GLU A 122 20.95 13.32 -12.69
N PRO A 123 21.50 12.24 -12.11
CA PRO A 123 22.08 12.29 -10.77
C PRO A 123 23.17 13.35 -10.62
N GLY A 124 23.20 14.03 -9.48
CA GLY A 124 24.18 15.09 -9.17
C GLY A 124 24.05 16.40 -9.96
N THR A 125 23.01 16.60 -10.78
CA THR A 125 22.82 17.84 -11.57
C THR A 125 22.08 18.98 -10.85
N LEU A 126 21.44 18.72 -9.71
CA LEU A 126 20.73 19.71 -8.91
C LEU A 126 21.64 20.30 -7.83
N LYS A 127 21.43 21.59 -7.52
CA LYS A 127 22.08 22.23 -6.37
C LYS A 127 21.53 21.65 -5.06
N PRO A 128 22.38 21.21 -4.11
CA PRO A 128 21.91 20.69 -2.83
C PRO A 128 21.26 21.77 -1.95
N PRO A 129 20.33 21.39 -1.05
CA PRO A 129 19.70 22.30 -0.09
C PRO A 129 20.71 22.92 0.88
N ALA A 130 20.43 24.14 1.37
CA ALA A 130 21.26 24.75 2.39
C ALA A 130 21.28 23.93 3.69
N ASN A 131 22.47 23.77 4.29
CA ASN A 131 22.70 23.03 5.54
C ASN A 131 22.31 21.54 5.51
N TRP A 132 22.17 20.93 4.33
CA TRP A 132 21.77 19.52 4.22
C TRP A 132 22.75 18.58 4.96
N GLU A 133 24.06 18.81 4.81
CA GLU A 133 25.14 18.02 5.46
C GLU A 133 25.02 18.07 6.98
N LYS A 134 24.96 19.28 7.57
CA LYS A 134 24.81 19.46 9.02
C LYS A 134 23.58 18.74 9.56
N ILE A 135 22.45 18.81 8.85
CA ILE A 135 21.21 18.12 9.25
C ILE A 135 21.32 16.60 9.06
N TYR A 136 21.97 16.13 7.98
CA TYR A 136 22.17 14.70 7.74
C TYR A 136 23.07 14.10 8.83
N SER A 137 24.22 14.70 9.11
CA SER A 137 25.14 14.22 10.16
C SER A 137 24.56 14.33 11.57
N LEU A 138 23.72 15.33 11.85
CA LEU A 138 22.97 15.39 13.10
C LEU A 138 21.94 14.25 13.20
N VAL A 139 21.32 13.83 12.10
CA VAL A 139 20.44 12.64 12.10
C VAL A 139 21.25 11.34 12.21
N GLU A 140 22.44 11.25 11.61
CA GLU A 140 23.37 10.12 11.82
C GLU A 140 23.75 10.01 13.31
N GLU A 141 24.13 11.12 13.95
CA GLU A 141 24.41 11.19 15.39
C GLU A 141 23.19 10.77 16.24
N LEU A 142 22.02 11.37 15.97
CA LEU A 142 20.76 11.03 16.63
C LEU A 142 20.27 9.60 16.30
N ARG A 143 20.95 8.83 15.46
CA ARG A 143 20.61 7.43 15.12
C ARG A 143 21.73 6.43 15.40
N ALA A 144 22.84 6.87 15.99
CA ALA A 144 23.99 6.03 16.29
C ALA A 144 23.67 4.84 17.22
N ASP A 145 22.62 4.93 18.03
CA ASP A 145 22.18 3.87 18.95
C ASP A 145 21.27 2.80 18.34
N ARG A 146 20.91 2.91 17.04
CA ARG A 146 20.07 1.96 16.27
C ARG A 146 18.88 1.41 17.09
N SER A 147 18.04 2.30 17.61
CA SER A 147 16.95 1.96 18.55
C SER A 147 15.52 2.00 18.01
N ALA A 148 15.33 2.21 16.72
CA ALA A 148 14.02 2.29 16.06
C ALA A 148 13.48 0.89 15.72
N PRO A 149 12.15 0.71 15.59
CA PRO A 149 11.55 -0.56 15.14
C PRO A 149 12.12 -1.15 13.85
N VAL A 150 12.52 -0.31 12.88
CA VAL A 150 13.16 -0.77 11.63
C VAL A 150 14.54 -1.43 11.87
N ASP A 151 15.12 -1.25 13.05
CA ASP A 151 16.44 -1.78 13.42
C ASP A 151 16.35 -3.22 13.95
N THR A 152 15.16 -3.63 14.43
CA THR A 152 14.89 -4.98 14.97
C THR A 152 13.97 -5.80 14.06
N ASP A 153 12.97 -5.16 13.44
CA ASP A 153 11.93 -5.83 12.65
C ASP A 153 11.84 -5.26 11.21
N GLY A 154 12.91 -4.60 10.75
CA GLY A 154 13.06 -4.14 9.37
C GLY A 154 13.57 -5.21 8.39
N GLY A 155 13.51 -4.90 7.10
CA GLY A 155 13.87 -5.83 6.01
C GLY A 155 15.35 -6.22 5.94
N GLU A 156 16.24 -5.52 6.65
CA GLU A 156 17.66 -5.88 6.80
C GLU A 156 17.90 -6.83 8.00
N ALA A 157 17.11 -6.67 9.07
CA ALA A 157 17.33 -7.31 10.37
C ALA A 157 16.73 -8.72 10.49
N LEU A 158 15.64 -8.99 9.78
CA LEU A 158 14.90 -10.25 9.86
C LEU A 158 15.48 -11.41 9.01
N PRO A 159 16.04 -11.19 7.80
CA PRO A 159 16.47 -12.29 6.92
C PRO A 159 17.70 -13.10 7.38
N GLU A 160 17.60 -14.42 7.25
CA GLU A 160 18.56 -15.40 7.77
C GLU A 160 19.74 -15.63 6.81
N LYS A 161 20.73 -14.73 6.84
CA LYS A 161 21.92 -14.79 5.95
C LYS A 161 22.71 -16.11 6.02
N HIS A 162 22.62 -16.84 7.13
CA HIS A 162 23.31 -18.11 7.35
C HIS A 162 22.71 -19.30 6.55
N LEU A 163 21.50 -19.15 5.97
CA LEU A 163 20.86 -20.18 5.14
C LEU A 163 21.26 -20.12 3.65
N GLY A 164 22.20 -19.24 3.30
CA GLY A 164 22.69 -19.05 1.92
C GLY A 164 22.04 -17.88 1.19
N GLU A 165 22.71 -17.38 0.15
CA GLU A 165 22.37 -16.11 -0.49
C GLU A 165 20.96 -16.09 -1.10
N VAL A 166 20.56 -17.15 -1.81
CA VAL A 166 19.24 -17.25 -2.47
C VAL A 166 18.09 -17.17 -1.45
N VAL A 167 18.21 -17.91 -0.33
CA VAL A 167 17.23 -17.87 0.75
C VAL A 167 17.21 -16.48 1.39
N TYR A 168 18.37 -15.93 1.72
CA TYR A 168 18.51 -14.58 2.27
C TYR A 168 17.83 -13.51 1.39
N ARG A 169 18.13 -13.50 0.08
CA ARG A 169 17.55 -12.57 -0.90
C ARG A 169 16.03 -12.68 -0.97
N PHE A 170 15.49 -13.90 -1.04
CA PHE A 170 14.04 -14.12 -1.04
C PHE A 170 13.37 -13.72 0.28
N GLN A 171 14.04 -13.91 1.42
CA GLN A 171 13.57 -13.42 2.72
C GLN A 171 13.56 -11.88 2.79
N VAL A 172 14.58 -11.18 2.25
CA VAL A 172 14.59 -9.71 2.12
C VAL A 172 13.40 -9.24 1.28
N LEU A 173 13.19 -9.82 0.09
CA LEU A 173 12.05 -9.52 -0.78
C LEU A 173 10.72 -9.70 -0.04
N THR A 174 10.55 -10.84 0.64
CA THR A 174 9.31 -11.16 1.38
C THR A 174 9.06 -10.15 2.49
N ALA A 175 10.06 -9.82 3.31
CA ALA A 175 9.94 -8.81 4.37
C ALA A 175 9.48 -7.45 3.80
N LEU A 176 10.03 -7.03 2.66
CA LEU A 176 9.62 -5.78 2.01
C LEU A 176 8.18 -5.84 1.47
N MET A 177 7.76 -6.95 0.85
CA MET A 177 6.37 -7.13 0.39
C MET A 177 5.37 -7.06 1.56
N LEU A 178 5.70 -7.74 2.68
CA LEU A 178 4.90 -7.73 3.90
C LEU A 178 4.85 -6.34 4.56
N SER A 179 5.92 -5.55 4.50
CA SER A 179 6.01 -4.21 5.14
C SER A 179 4.96 -3.20 4.68
N SER A 180 4.44 -3.35 3.46
CA SER A 180 3.52 -2.36 2.87
C SER A 180 2.25 -2.16 3.71
N GLN A 181 2.08 -0.96 4.27
CA GLN A 181 0.95 -0.61 5.15
C GLN A 181 0.76 -1.58 6.33
N THR A 182 1.87 -2.09 6.90
CA THR A 182 1.88 -2.97 8.08
C THR A 182 2.93 -2.47 9.06
N LYS A 183 2.68 -2.60 10.37
CA LYS A 183 3.64 -2.19 11.41
C LYS A 183 4.79 -3.19 11.49
N ASP A 184 6.02 -2.72 11.63
CA ASP A 184 7.24 -3.53 11.66
C ASP A 184 7.15 -4.72 12.64
N ALA A 185 6.67 -4.51 13.88
CA ALA A 185 6.47 -5.61 14.84
C ALA A 185 5.56 -6.75 14.34
N VAL A 186 4.57 -6.46 13.49
CA VAL A 186 3.71 -7.46 12.84
C VAL A 186 4.43 -8.12 11.65
N VAL A 187 5.29 -7.38 10.94
CA VAL A 187 6.18 -7.93 9.90
C VAL A 187 7.16 -8.91 10.54
N GLY A 188 7.84 -8.53 11.63
CA GLY A 188 8.76 -9.38 12.36
C GLY A 188 8.12 -10.64 12.92
N GLU A 189 6.92 -10.53 13.51
CA GLU A 189 6.15 -11.73 13.93
C GLU A 189 5.84 -12.64 12.73
N THR A 190 5.38 -12.07 11.61
CA THR A 190 4.99 -12.84 10.43
C THR A 190 6.19 -13.47 9.72
N MET A 191 7.33 -12.78 9.66
CA MET A 191 8.58 -13.32 9.11
C MET A 191 9.03 -14.53 9.92
N ARG A 192 9.03 -14.45 11.26
CA ARG A 192 9.36 -15.60 12.13
C ARG A 192 8.43 -16.79 11.91
N ILE A 193 7.13 -16.56 11.70
CA ILE A 193 6.16 -17.62 11.34
C ILE A 193 6.50 -18.26 9.99
N LEU A 194 6.80 -17.45 8.95
CA LEU A 194 7.16 -17.95 7.63
C LEU A 194 8.53 -18.67 7.61
N GLN A 195 9.50 -18.18 8.37
CA GLN A 195 10.82 -18.81 8.53
C GLN A 195 10.69 -20.19 9.17
N GLY A 196 9.88 -20.31 10.23
CA GLY A 196 9.54 -21.61 10.85
C GLY A 196 8.76 -22.57 9.94
N HIS A 197 8.04 -22.05 8.93
CA HIS A 197 7.42 -22.83 7.85
C HIS A 197 8.38 -23.18 6.71
N GLY A 198 9.58 -22.58 6.68
CA GLY A 198 10.57 -22.70 5.60
C GLY A 198 10.40 -21.60 4.54
N LEU A 199 10.97 -20.42 4.75
CA LEU A 199 10.82 -19.29 3.82
C LEU A 199 11.81 -19.35 2.64
N THR A 200 11.57 -20.30 1.72
CA THR A 200 12.25 -20.40 0.40
C THR A 200 11.27 -20.17 -0.75
N VAL A 201 11.79 -19.89 -1.94
CA VAL A 201 10.96 -19.65 -3.15
C VAL A 201 10.11 -20.89 -3.45
N GLU A 202 10.73 -22.06 -3.44
CA GLU A 202 10.11 -23.35 -3.73
C GLU A 202 9.01 -23.64 -2.73
N ASN A 203 9.26 -23.48 -1.43
CA ASN A 203 8.26 -23.80 -0.42
C ASN A 203 7.06 -22.83 -0.46
N ILE A 204 7.29 -21.53 -0.69
CA ILE A 204 6.19 -20.55 -0.87
C ILE A 204 5.41 -20.79 -2.19
N HIS A 205 6.09 -21.25 -3.24
CA HIS A 205 5.42 -21.67 -4.47
C HIS A 205 4.50 -22.90 -4.23
N HIS A 206 4.99 -23.94 -3.55
CA HIS A 206 4.23 -25.18 -3.30
C HIS A 206 3.17 -25.06 -2.19
N THR A 207 3.38 -24.20 -1.17
CA THR A 207 2.40 -23.96 -0.10
C THR A 207 1.09 -23.46 -0.70
N ASP A 208 -0.05 -24.08 -0.39
CA ASP A 208 -1.34 -23.69 -0.96
C ASP A 208 -1.76 -22.26 -0.56
N HIS A 209 -2.77 -21.73 -1.26
CA HIS A 209 -3.19 -20.33 -1.05
C HIS A 209 -3.78 -20.10 0.34
N GLU A 210 -4.55 -21.05 0.88
CA GLU A 210 -5.27 -20.88 2.14
C GLU A 210 -4.31 -20.96 3.32
N THR A 211 -3.38 -21.93 3.30
CA THR A 211 -2.30 -22.06 4.28
C THR A 211 -1.43 -20.80 4.28
N LEU A 212 -0.92 -20.35 3.13
CA LEU A 212 -0.08 -19.15 3.07
C LEU A 212 -0.83 -17.91 3.56
N ASN A 213 -2.11 -17.75 3.17
CA ASN A 213 -2.95 -16.67 3.66
C ASN A 213 -3.12 -16.70 5.18
N GLY A 214 -3.33 -17.89 5.74
CA GLY A 214 -3.45 -18.15 7.18
C GLY A 214 -2.17 -17.81 7.96
N LEU A 215 -0.99 -18.11 7.41
CA LEU A 215 0.30 -17.76 8.00
C LEU A 215 0.48 -16.23 8.07
N ILE A 216 0.09 -15.50 7.01
CA ILE A 216 0.27 -14.04 6.94
C ILE A 216 -0.96 -13.22 7.34
N LYS A 217 -2.02 -13.82 7.89
CA LYS A 217 -3.33 -13.18 8.15
C LYS A 217 -3.30 -11.93 9.03
N LYS A 218 -2.28 -11.76 9.88
CA LYS A 218 -2.09 -10.57 10.72
C LYS A 218 -1.64 -9.33 9.92
N VAL A 219 -1.09 -9.54 8.72
CA VAL A 219 -0.53 -8.48 7.87
C VAL A 219 -1.64 -7.73 7.15
N GLY A 220 -1.51 -6.40 7.07
CA GLY A 220 -2.46 -5.56 6.33
C GLY A 220 -2.52 -5.96 4.86
N PHE A 221 -3.72 -6.13 4.31
CA PHE A 221 -3.96 -6.58 2.93
C PHE A 221 -3.42 -7.99 2.60
N HIS A 222 -3.38 -8.91 3.58
CA HIS A 222 -2.85 -10.27 3.43
C HIS A 222 -3.38 -11.03 2.18
N ASN A 223 -4.66 -10.89 1.81
CA ASN A 223 -5.22 -11.50 0.59
C ASN A 223 -4.45 -11.13 -0.70
N ASN A 224 -4.18 -9.83 -0.89
CA ASN A 224 -3.40 -9.38 -2.06
C ASN A 224 -1.94 -9.82 -1.95
N LYS A 225 -1.36 -9.76 -0.74
CA LYS A 225 0.03 -10.19 -0.49
C LYS A 225 0.25 -11.68 -0.75
N THR A 226 -0.70 -12.53 -0.35
CA THR A 226 -0.69 -13.99 -0.62
C THR A 226 -0.62 -14.24 -2.12
N LYS A 227 -1.51 -13.58 -2.88
CA LYS A 227 -1.49 -13.64 -4.35
C LYS A 227 -0.14 -13.18 -4.93
N TYR A 228 0.34 -12.02 -4.51
CA TYR A 228 1.60 -11.45 -4.99
C TYR A 228 2.83 -12.31 -4.67
N MET A 229 2.91 -12.88 -3.46
CA MET A 229 3.98 -13.78 -3.07
C MET A 229 3.98 -15.06 -3.93
N LYS A 230 2.83 -15.73 -4.10
CA LYS A 230 2.76 -16.93 -4.96
C LYS A 230 3.09 -16.63 -6.43
N GLN A 231 2.57 -15.51 -6.97
CA GLN A 231 2.86 -15.11 -8.35
C GLN A 231 4.32 -14.68 -8.55
N SER A 232 4.95 -14.08 -7.54
CA SER A 232 6.38 -13.74 -7.58
C SER A 232 7.24 -15.00 -7.48
N ALA A 233 6.92 -15.94 -6.59
CA ALA A 233 7.64 -17.21 -6.45
C ALA A 233 7.60 -18.05 -7.75
N GLU A 234 6.42 -18.13 -8.39
CA GLU A 234 6.28 -18.72 -9.73
C GLU A 234 7.19 -18.05 -10.77
N MET A 235 7.20 -16.71 -10.82
CA MET A 235 8.04 -15.96 -11.76
C MET A 235 9.55 -16.16 -11.48
N ILE A 236 9.95 -16.24 -10.20
CA ILE A 236 11.33 -16.49 -9.78
C ILE A 236 11.81 -17.87 -10.24
N LEU A 237 11.01 -18.92 -10.02
CA LEU A 237 11.34 -20.27 -10.46
C LEU A 237 11.41 -20.39 -11.99
N THR A 238 10.46 -19.78 -12.70
CA THR A 238 10.31 -19.96 -14.16
C THR A 238 11.16 -19.02 -15.02
N GLN A 239 11.54 -17.83 -14.53
CA GLN A 239 12.22 -16.80 -15.33
C GLN A 239 13.58 -16.36 -14.75
N TYR A 240 13.78 -16.53 -13.44
CA TYR A 240 15.01 -16.12 -12.75
C TYR A 240 15.77 -17.29 -12.10
N ASN A 241 15.46 -18.52 -12.53
CA ASN A 241 16.22 -19.72 -12.24
C ASN A 241 16.37 -20.05 -10.73
N GLY A 242 15.41 -19.59 -9.91
CA GLY A 242 15.33 -19.86 -8.46
C GLY A 242 15.81 -18.73 -7.54
N ASP A 243 16.48 -17.69 -8.04
CA ASP A 243 16.87 -16.51 -7.23
C ASP A 243 16.15 -15.24 -7.73
N ILE A 244 16.01 -14.24 -6.86
CA ILE A 244 15.36 -12.98 -7.23
C ILE A 244 16.24 -12.20 -8.23
N PRO A 245 15.66 -11.41 -9.15
CA PRO A 245 16.46 -10.61 -10.06
C PRO A 245 17.37 -9.60 -9.33
N PRO A 246 18.63 -9.40 -9.79
CA PRO A 246 19.64 -8.62 -9.07
C PRO A 246 19.57 -7.10 -9.27
N ASN A 247 18.55 -6.57 -9.95
CA ASN A 247 18.43 -5.16 -10.27
C ASN A 247 17.01 -4.63 -10.09
N ALA A 248 16.89 -3.34 -9.79
CA ALA A 248 15.62 -2.71 -9.44
C ALA A 248 14.57 -2.75 -10.58
N ASP A 249 14.97 -2.60 -11.84
CA ASP A 249 14.03 -2.58 -12.98
C ASP A 249 13.39 -3.95 -13.23
N GLU A 250 14.14 -5.04 -13.08
CA GLU A 250 13.62 -6.41 -13.11
C GLU A 250 12.82 -6.75 -11.85
N LEU A 251 13.27 -6.32 -10.65
CA LEU A 251 12.51 -6.49 -9.40
C LEU A 251 11.12 -5.83 -9.48
N MET A 252 10.97 -4.68 -10.14
CA MET A 252 9.68 -4.02 -10.35
C MET A 252 8.72 -4.80 -11.29
N LYS A 253 9.17 -5.85 -11.98
CA LYS A 253 8.29 -6.75 -12.75
C LYS A 253 7.59 -7.78 -11.86
N LEU A 254 8.14 -8.07 -10.68
CA LEU A 254 7.56 -9.01 -9.73
C LEU A 254 6.21 -8.47 -9.19
N PRO A 255 5.13 -9.25 -9.21
CA PRO A 255 3.82 -8.81 -8.73
C PRO A 255 3.84 -8.28 -7.30
N GLY A 256 3.37 -7.04 -7.12
CA GLY A 256 3.32 -6.38 -5.81
C GLY A 256 4.59 -5.61 -5.41
N VAL A 257 5.67 -5.70 -6.19
CA VAL A 257 6.92 -4.93 -5.96
C VAL A 257 6.82 -3.59 -6.68
N GLY A 258 6.95 -2.50 -5.93
CA GLY A 258 7.02 -1.13 -6.46
C GLY A 258 8.41 -0.50 -6.32
N PRO A 259 8.66 0.70 -6.89
CA PRO A 259 9.99 1.32 -6.92
C PRO A 259 10.70 1.39 -5.55
N LYS A 260 9.98 1.80 -4.48
CA LYS A 260 10.53 1.79 -3.10
C LYS A 260 11.11 0.42 -2.73
N MET A 261 10.33 -0.64 -2.95
CA MET A 261 10.74 -1.99 -2.58
C MET A 261 11.91 -2.46 -3.42
N ALA A 262 11.85 -2.26 -4.74
CA ALA A 262 12.90 -2.69 -5.66
C ALA A 262 14.28 -2.10 -5.30
N TYR A 263 14.38 -0.78 -5.09
CA TYR A 263 15.65 -0.16 -4.69
C TYR A 263 16.14 -0.58 -3.30
N ILE A 264 15.24 -0.87 -2.35
CA ILE A 264 15.64 -1.36 -1.02
C ILE A 264 16.10 -2.82 -1.08
N VAL A 265 15.40 -3.66 -1.85
CA VAL A 265 15.77 -5.07 -2.04
C VAL A 265 17.10 -5.17 -2.78
N GLU A 266 17.31 -4.41 -3.86
CA GLU A 266 18.59 -4.34 -4.58
C GLU A 266 19.75 -3.98 -3.63
N ASN A 267 19.56 -2.95 -2.82
CA ASN A 267 20.53 -2.47 -1.84
C ASN A 267 20.86 -3.52 -0.75
N ILE A 268 19.85 -4.09 -0.08
CA ILE A 268 20.07 -5.03 1.04
C ILE A 268 20.54 -6.40 0.52
N ALA A 269 19.97 -6.88 -0.58
CA ALA A 269 20.12 -8.27 -1.02
C ALA A 269 21.32 -8.48 -1.99
N PHE A 270 21.82 -7.41 -2.60
CA PHE A 270 22.94 -7.43 -3.56
C PHE A 270 24.00 -6.34 -3.30
N ASP A 271 23.97 -5.65 -2.14
CA ASP A 271 24.92 -4.59 -1.76
C ASP A 271 25.09 -3.50 -2.84
N THR A 272 24.00 -3.21 -3.57
CA THR A 272 24.02 -2.37 -4.78
C THR A 272 22.91 -1.32 -4.71
N ALA A 273 23.26 -0.05 -4.72
CA ALA A 273 22.29 1.05 -4.72
C ALA A 273 22.19 1.71 -6.12
N SER A 274 21.33 1.21 -7.01
CA SER A 274 21.09 1.86 -8.32
C SER A 274 20.26 3.15 -8.19
N GLY A 275 19.42 3.26 -7.16
CA GLY A 275 18.53 4.38 -6.84
C GLY A 275 18.10 4.39 -5.37
N ILE A 276 17.32 5.40 -4.96
CA ILE A 276 16.90 5.60 -3.57
C ILE A 276 15.49 5.06 -3.32
N GLY A 277 15.34 4.15 -2.34
CA GLY A 277 14.03 3.76 -1.84
C GLY A 277 13.35 4.87 -1.04
N VAL A 278 12.36 5.56 -1.61
CA VAL A 278 11.60 6.61 -0.92
C VAL A 278 10.16 6.18 -0.64
N ASP A 279 9.70 6.35 0.59
CA ASP A 279 8.30 6.12 0.97
C ASP A 279 7.52 7.39 1.33
N THR A 280 6.26 7.24 1.74
CA THR A 280 5.37 8.35 2.07
C THR A 280 5.79 9.13 3.32
N HIS A 281 6.54 8.52 4.24
CA HIS A 281 7.06 9.20 5.43
C HIS A 281 8.29 10.01 5.07
N MET A 282 9.26 9.42 4.36
CA MET A 282 10.43 10.14 3.82
C MET A 282 10.03 11.28 2.89
N HIS A 283 9.09 11.01 1.97
CA HIS A 283 8.49 12.02 1.08
C HIS A 283 7.96 13.23 1.86
N ARG A 284 7.19 12.99 2.92
CA ARG A 284 6.67 14.08 3.78
C ARG A 284 7.82 14.82 4.46
N MET A 285 8.71 14.12 5.17
CA MET A 285 9.82 14.73 5.91
C MET A 285 10.72 15.59 5.02
N PHE A 286 11.11 15.12 3.84
CA PHE A 286 11.97 15.91 2.95
C PHE A 286 11.26 17.12 2.31
N ASN A 287 9.94 17.08 2.12
CA ASN A 287 9.17 18.28 1.75
C ASN A 287 9.00 19.24 2.94
N ASP A 288 8.89 18.75 4.18
CA ASP A 288 8.83 19.59 5.40
C ASP A 288 10.18 20.31 5.63
N LEU A 289 11.30 19.61 5.44
CA LEU A 289 12.66 20.14 5.49
C LEU A 289 13.04 21.06 4.31
N LYS A 290 12.19 21.14 3.27
CA LYS A 290 12.47 21.85 2.00
C LYS A 290 13.71 21.32 1.27
N TRP A 291 14.03 20.04 1.47
CA TRP A 291 15.06 19.31 0.74
C TRP A 291 14.64 18.93 -0.68
N VAL A 292 13.33 18.79 -0.89
CA VAL A 292 12.68 18.58 -2.18
C VAL A 292 11.43 19.45 -2.27
N THR A 293 10.95 19.68 -3.49
CA THR A 293 9.63 20.24 -3.78
C THR A 293 8.92 19.28 -4.74
N SER A 294 8.16 18.34 -4.17
CA SER A 294 7.66 17.17 -4.89
C SER A 294 6.24 16.80 -4.46
N LYS A 295 5.45 16.20 -5.37
CA LYS A 295 4.07 15.77 -5.13
C LYS A 295 3.91 14.26 -4.93
N THR A 296 4.96 13.48 -5.20
CA THR A 296 4.97 12.03 -5.04
C THR A 296 6.32 11.54 -4.49
N PRO A 297 6.38 10.37 -3.82
CA PRO A 297 7.65 9.76 -3.39
C PRO A 297 8.63 9.56 -4.55
N GLU A 298 8.12 9.23 -5.73
CA GLU A 298 8.94 9.07 -6.95
C GLU A 298 9.54 10.40 -7.44
N GLN A 299 8.89 11.54 -7.20
CA GLN A 299 9.47 12.87 -7.46
C GLN A 299 10.47 13.27 -6.38
N THR A 300 10.30 12.82 -5.14
CA THR A 300 11.31 12.97 -4.10
C THR A 300 12.57 12.16 -4.45
N ARG A 301 12.43 10.91 -4.90
CA ARG A 301 13.56 10.07 -5.33
C ARG A 301 14.41 10.77 -6.39
N GLU A 302 13.82 11.14 -7.53
CA GLU A 302 14.53 11.83 -8.62
C GLU A 302 15.22 13.12 -8.17
N GLN A 303 14.61 13.90 -7.25
CA GLN A 303 15.23 15.12 -6.74
C GLN A 303 16.37 14.84 -5.76
N LEU A 304 16.23 13.86 -4.85
CA LEU A 304 17.30 13.44 -3.95
C LEU A 304 18.49 12.92 -4.75
N GLU A 305 18.28 12.00 -5.69
CA GLU A 305 19.34 11.49 -6.57
C GLU A 305 20.00 12.61 -7.39
N GLY A 306 19.23 13.65 -7.71
CA GLY A 306 19.72 14.86 -8.38
C GLY A 306 20.75 15.66 -7.58
N TRP A 307 20.85 15.58 -6.25
CA TRP A 307 21.82 16.37 -5.48
C TRP A 307 22.57 15.63 -4.35
N LEU A 308 22.03 14.52 -3.85
CA LEU A 308 22.60 13.76 -2.73
C LEU A 308 23.81 12.93 -3.21
N PRO A 309 24.97 13.02 -2.54
CA PRO A 309 26.13 12.18 -2.81
C PRO A 309 25.81 10.68 -2.82
N ARG A 310 26.41 9.95 -3.78
CA ARG A 310 26.04 8.56 -4.11
C ARG A 310 26.31 7.56 -2.98
N ASP A 311 27.32 7.83 -2.16
CA ASP A 311 27.67 7.08 -0.94
C ASP A 311 26.54 7.08 0.11
N LYS A 312 25.66 8.08 0.11
CA LYS A 312 24.53 8.17 1.04
C LYS A 312 23.26 7.45 0.56
N TRP A 313 23.22 6.94 -0.68
CA TRP A 313 21.99 6.37 -1.26
C TRP A 313 21.59 5.03 -0.62
N ALA A 314 22.58 4.21 -0.24
CA ALA A 314 22.35 2.92 0.44
C ALA A 314 21.73 3.09 1.84
N SER A 315 22.22 4.06 2.61
CA SER A 315 21.86 4.24 4.02
C SER A 315 20.68 5.19 4.27
N ILE A 316 20.38 6.11 3.34
CA ILE A 316 19.36 7.17 3.57
C ILE A 316 17.97 6.63 3.90
N ASN A 317 17.52 5.52 3.30
CA ASN A 317 16.20 4.96 3.64
C ASN A 317 16.16 4.53 5.11
N TYR A 318 17.11 3.69 5.50
CA TYR A 318 17.20 3.10 6.83
C TYR A 318 17.36 4.16 7.93
N ILE A 319 18.28 5.12 7.73
CA ILE A 319 18.52 6.23 8.66
C ILE A 319 17.24 7.05 8.88
N TRP A 320 16.60 7.50 7.80
CA TRP A 320 15.48 8.44 7.89
C TRP A 320 14.15 7.77 8.26
N VAL A 321 13.90 6.52 7.87
CA VAL A 321 12.76 5.74 8.37
C VAL A 321 12.88 5.57 9.88
N GLY A 322 14.04 5.13 10.38
CA GLY A 322 14.26 4.96 11.82
C GLY A 322 14.15 6.26 12.61
N PHE A 323 14.70 7.37 12.08
CA PHE A 323 14.55 8.69 12.69
C PHE A 323 13.07 9.13 12.76
N GLY A 324 12.32 8.96 11.67
CA GLY A 324 10.88 9.24 11.64
C GLY A 324 10.09 8.39 12.64
N GLN A 325 10.48 7.14 12.86
CA GLN A 325 9.89 6.28 13.88
C GLN A 325 10.20 6.75 15.31
N GLU A 326 11.45 7.06 15.63
CA GLU A 326 11.83 7.54 16.97
C GLU A 326 11.14 8.88 17.32
N VAL A 327 11.10 9.83 16.37
CA VAL A 327 10.40 11.13 16.55
C VAL A 327 8.90 10.92 16.83
N GLN A 328 8.25 9.93 16.21
CA GLN A 328 6.82 9.69 16.40
C GLN A 328 6.49 8.83 17.62
N GLN A 329 7.32 7.83 17.94
CA GLN A 329 7.01 6.74 18.86
C GLN A 329 7.82 6.81 20.17
N GLN A 330 9.03 7.38 20.15
CA GLN A 330 9.98 7.38 21.27
C GLN A 330 10.28 8.81 21.77
N LYS A 331 9.23 9.63 21.91
CA LYS A 331 9.33 11.08 22.11
C LYS A 331 10.24 11.51 23.26
N GLU A 332 10.14 10.86 24.43
CA GLU A 332 11.01 11.16 25.57
C GLU A 332 12.49 10.91 25.22
N LYS A 333 12.80 9.72 24.69
CA LYS A 333 14.15 9.34 24.29
C LYS A 333 14.70 10.30 23.24
N MET A 334 13.90 10.65 22.25
CA MET A 334 14.26 11.61 21.20
C MET A 334 14.55 13.01 21.78
N LEU A 335 13.76 13.50 22.74
CA LEU A 335 14.04 14.77 23.42
C LEU A 335 15.37 14.73 24.19
N ARG A 336 15.63 13.66 24.96
CA ARG A 336 16.91 13.46 25.67
C ARG A 336 18.09 13.43 24.70
N LYS A 337 17.96 12.72 23.58
CA LYS A 337 18.96 12.66 22.50
C LYS A 337 19.19 14.03 21.85
N CYS A 338 18.14 14.83 21.63
CA CYS A 338 18.27 16.19 21.14
C CYS A 338 19.07 17.08 22.11
N VAL A 339 18.72 17.09 23.40
CA VAL A 339 19.42 17.89 24.42
C VAL A 339 20.90 17.49 24.55
N ALA A 340 21.22 16.20 24.46
CA ALA A 340 22.58 15.68 24.59
C ALA A 340 23.42 15.72 23.29
N SER A 341 22.86 16.16 22.16
CA SER A 341 23.56 16.14 20.86
C SER A 341 24.62 17.24 20.70
N SER A 342 25.45 17.11 19.67
CA SER A 342 26.45 18.11 19.27
C SER A 342 25.88 19.48 18.85
N SER A 343 24.57 19.55 18.56
CA SER A 343 23.88 20.79 18.19
C SER A 343 22.43 20.78 18.71
N PRO A 344 22.21 20.93 20.04
CA PRO A 344 20.90 20.68 20.65
C PRO A 344 19.78 21.58 20.14
N ARG A 345 20.10 22.85 19.87
CA ARG A 345 19.15 23.84 19.35
C ARG A 345 18.64 23.45 17.97
N GLU A 346 19.55 23.02 17.09
CA GLU A 346 19.22 22.49 15.77
C GLU A 346 18.46 21.16 15.85
N ALA A 347 18.80 20.27 16.78
CA ALA A 347 18.11 18.99 16.98
C ALA A 347 16.66 19.20 17.41
N LEU A 348 16.43 20.04 18.43
CA LEU A 348 15.08 20.42 18.88
C LEU A 348 14.30 21.16 17.77
N GLY A 349 14.97 22.03 17.02
CA GLY A 349 14.40 22.71 15.85
C GLY A 349 14.02 21.75 14.72
N LEU A 350 14.80 20.69 14.50
CA LEU A 350 14.58 19.65 13.51
C LEU A 350 13.34 18.81 13.86
N VAL A 351 13.30 18.23 15.07
CA VAL A 351 12.15 17.40 15.48
C VAL A 351 10.85 18.20 15.55
N LYS A 352 10.93 19.49 15.91
CA LYS A 352 9.79 20.43 15.85
C LYS A 352 9.27 20.62 14.42
N LYS A 353 10.15 20.78 13.42
CA LYS A 353 9.75 20.86 11.99
C LYS A 353 9.08 19.58 11.50
N LEU A 354 9.45 18.43 12.07
CA LEU A 354 8.87 17.12 11.74
C LEU A 354 7.61 16.78 12.57
N GLY A 355 7.07 17.74 13.33
CA GLY A 355 5.78 17.64 14.01
C GLY A 355 5.82 17.21 15.48
N LEU A 356 7.00 17.13 16.12
CA LEU A 356 7.10 16.90 17.56
C LEU A 356 6.84 18.22 18.32
N ASP A 357 5.81 18.22 19.18
CA ASP A 357 5.52 19.35 20.08
C ASP A 357 6.49 19.32 21.27
N VAL A 358 7.66 19.94 21.06
CA VAL A 358 8.79 19.94 22.00
C VAL A 358 8.36 20.40 23.40
N GLN A 359 7.57 21.47 23.49
CA GLN A 359 7.21 22.06 24.78
C GLN A 359 6.20 21.18 25.54
N LYS A 360 5.18 20.69 24.85
CA LYS A 360 4.17 19.80 25.44
C LYS A 360 4.77 18.47 25.91
N GLU A 361 5.62 17.86 25.10
CA GLU A 361 6.20 16.56 25.43
C GLU A 361 7.35 16.72 26.45
N ALA A 362 8.15 17.78 26.41
CA ALA A 362 9.13 18.08 27.47
C ALA A 362 8.44 18.22 28.84
N LYS A 363 7.34 18.99 28.91
CA LYS A 363 6.50 19.09 30.12
C LYS A 363 5.95 17.75 30.59
N ARG A 364 5.50 16.91 29.67
CA ARG A 364 4.98 15.57 29.97
C ARG A 364 6.03 14.65 30.61
N PHE A 365 7.29 14.80 30.24
CA PHE A 365 8.40 13.94 30.69
C PHE A 365 9.33 14.60 31.73
N GLY A 366 9.01 15.80 32.21
CA GLY A 366 9.84 16.53 33.18
C GLY A 366 11.16 17.08 32.63
N LEU A 367 11.25 17.33 31.32
CA LEU A 367 12.43 17.81 30.61
C LEU A 367 12.37 19.32 30.29
N GLU A 368 11.53 20.08 30.98
CA GLU A 368 11.26 21.50 30.64
C GLU A 368 12.51 22.36 30.80
N ASP A 369 13.29 22.16 31.87
CA ASP A 369 14.45 23.00 32.17
C ASP A 369 15.67 22.59 31.33
N ASP A 370 15.87 21.28 31.11
CA ASP A 370 16.82 20.73 30.14
C ASP A 370 16.62 21.38 28.75
N VAL A 371 15.39 21.37 28.24
CA VAL A 371 15.04 21.94 26.94
C VAL A 371 15.20 23.46 26.92
N LYS A 372 14.78 24.19 27.98
CA LYS A 372 14.97 25.64 28.07
C LYS A 372 16.44 26.05 28.09
N SER A 373 17.32 25.23 28.67
CA SER A 373 18.76 25.54 28.78
C SER A 373 19.50 25.61 27.44
N VAL A 374 18.91 25.05 26.36
CA VAL A 374 19.54 24.90 25.04
C VAL A 374 18.76 25.52 23.86
N MET A 375 17.65 26.24 24.11
CA MET A 375 16.77 26.83 23.09
C MET A 375 17.04 28.31 22.77
#